data_AF-A0A3N6P179-F1
#
_entry.id   AF-A0A3N6P179-F1
#
_cell.length_a   1.000
_cell.length_b   1.000
_cell.length_c   1.000
_cell.angle_alpha   90.00
_cell.angle_beta   90.00
_cell.angle_gamma   90.00
#
_symmetry.space_group_name_H-M   'P 1'
#
loop_
_entity.id
_entity.type
_entity.pdbx_description
1 polymer ?
#
loop_
_entity_poly.entity_id
_entity_poly.type
_entity_poly.pdbx_seq_one_letter_code
_entity_poly.pdbx_strand_id
1 'polypeptide(L)'
;MATKNVDLTLKWLLQSESREKFIPSLGREPWITVYFDKVTENENLGIFSALIPNADVETSLSKISWDFHLEDGHLCFNKNLNYLRFGNLDDVEPFIIHRDFHGIRDSYNEMIEEFRHFHRLYHDFEKNQLIKFDDRGDETVVAKLEMDKVEVRLKEVRQFLAVKEMYLAIYFDFKRYSELILDEFPQELEHKNKQDLTYYRLCASSAENFHIANYKSFSYLCGKKLIPPFPLNRCGMWPFNDKDKENYIDFIIGVDENGDSVKYSCNPDELANYFGANPDAPNYLTPVFFRREVLTKYYAHPEQYSVEDGFLRCQGLWGLKLDNNHPEYITVFLGDLASLPSDEQIYWRSYNILPEGKISKVNFDRSFQLTPAPPEQIDLMFKDRFVRFSKNWKESMGWSLFRELAESDQYLFETLRIPLTNSQAEFDSQVLALTKILIDSLNEREIVKATPVGNTEIKGISKFQQFLKAHQYPNYEQQIKFLRNLQELRSASVTHRKGDNYKKIAKAFGLKDSNRSHVLKNILVEVRDFLVSLERHFCE
;
A
#
# COMPACT_ATOMS: atom_id res chain seq x y z
N MET A 1 2.07 -53.83 -6.19
CA MET A 1 2.28 -52.68 -5.27
C MET A 1 3.73 -52.57 -4.80
N ALA A 2 4.40 -53.66 -4.39
CA ALA A 2 5.79 -53.65 -3.94
C ALA A 2 6.79 -53.05 -4.96
N THR A 3 6.75 -53.46 -6.24
CA THR A 3 7.67 -52.97 -7.29
C THR A 3 7.51 -51.46 -7.58
N LYS A 4 6.29 -50.94 -7.48
CA LYS A 4 6.01 -49.51 -7.66
C LYS A 4 6.54 -48.68 -6.48
N ASN A 5 6.54 -49.25 -5.28
CA ASN A 5 7.08 -48.60 -4.09
C ASN A 5 8.62 -48.54 -4.14
N VAL A 6 9.26 -49.62 -4.61
CA VAL A 6 10.72 -49.67 -4.82
C VAL A 6 11.18 -48.65 -5.87
N ASP A 7 10.48 -48.50 -7.00
CA ASP A 7 10.81 -47.50 -8.03
C ASP A 7 10.69 -46.05 -7.51
N LEU A 8 9.68 -45.77 -6.68
CA LEU A 8 9.52 -44.45 -6.07
C LEU A 8 10.63 -44.15 -5.06
N THR A 9 10.98 -45.11 -4.20
CA THR A 9 12.09 -44.98 -3.24
C THR A 9 13.42 -44.79 -3.96
N LEU A 10 13.66 -45.52 -5.06
CA LEU A 10 14.87 -45.36 -5.87
C LEU A 10 14.93 -43.97 -6.52
N LYS A 11 13.83 -43.49 -7.11
CA LYS A 11 13.75 -42.13 -7.70
C LYS A 11 13.98 -41.04 -6.67
N TRP A 12 13.46 -41.23 -5.46
CA TRP A 12 13.67 -40.35 -4.32
C TRP A 12 15.13 -40.37 -3.87
N LEU A 13 15.73 -41.55 -3.69
CA LEU A 13 17.15 -41.70 -3.36
C LEU A 13 18.04 -41.06 -4.42
N LEU A 14 17.76 -41.26 -5.71
CA LEU A 14 18.51 -40.65 -6.82
C LEU A 14 18.12 -39.19 -7.10
N GLN A 15 17.34 -38.58 -6.20
CA GLN A 15 17.00 -37.15 -6.19
C GLN A 15 16.46 -36.66 -7.54
N SER A 16 15.64 -37.48 -8.19
CA SER A 16 15.16 -37.19 -9.55
C SER A 16 14.29 -35.93 -9.58
N GLU A 17 13.50 -35.70 -8.53
CA GLU A 17 12.76 -34.44 -8.34
C GLU A 17 13.69 -33.22 -8.33
N SER A 18 14.78 -33.27 -7.56
CA SER A 18 15.72 -32.15 -7.47
C SER A 18 16.35 -31.83 -8.82
N ARG A 19 16.76 -32.88 -9.56
CA ARG A 19 17.44 -32.76 -10.86
C ARG A 19 16.49 -32.36 -12.00
N GLU A 20 15.28 -32.89 -12.01
CA GLU A 20 14.34 -32.76 -13.15
C GLU A 20 13.36 -31.61 -12.96
N LYS A 21 13.13 -31.13 -11.73
CA LYS A 21 12.18 -30.06 -11.44
C LYS A 21 12.81 -28.86 -10.74
N PHE A 22 13.39 -29.06 -9.56
CA PHE A 22 13.88 -27.96 -8.73
C PHE A 22 15.04 -27.19 -9.37
N ILE A 23 16.15 -27.86 -9.72
CA ILE A 23 17.31 -27.19 -10.31
C ILE A 23 16.95 -26.49 -11.64
N PRO A 24 16.16 -27.10 -12.55
CA PRO A 24 15.67 -26.42 -13.74
C PRO A 24 14.74 -25.22 -13.47
N SER A 25 13.96 -25.22 -12.38
CA SER A 25 13.02 -24.13 -12.06
C SER A 25 13.70 -22.93 -11.40
N LEU A 26 14.85 -23.11 -10.74
CA LEU A 26 15.64 -22.02 -10.16
C LEU A 26 15.90 -20.90 -11.19
N GLY A 27 15.51 -19.69 -10.83
CA GLY A 27 15.63 -18.51 -11.69
C GLY A 27 14.53 -18.36 -12.76
N ARG A 28 13.49 -19.21 -12.74
CA ARG A 28 12.34 -19.14 -13.66
C ARG A 28 11.02 -18.90 -12.93
N GLU A 29 10.98 -19.12 -11.62
CA GLU A 29 9.80 -18.89 -10.78
C GLU A 29 9.81 -17.47 -10.18
N PRO A 30 8.65 -16.93 -9.79
CA PRO A 30 8.56 -15.60 -9.19
C PRO A 30 9.33 -15.47 -7.86
N TRP A 31 9.49 -16.57 -7.14
CA TRP A 31 10.22 -16.66 -5.88
C TRP A 31 11.43 -17.58 -6.05
N ILE A 32 12.52 -17.21 -5.41
CA ILE A 32 13.74 -18.00 -5.37
C ILE A 32 14.12 -18.28 -3.92
N THR A 33 14.41 -19.54 -3.63
CA THR A 33 14.94 -19.95 -2.32
C THR A 33 16.44 -19.67 -2.31
N VAL A 34 16.87 -18.79 -1.41
CA VAL A 34 18.26 -18.30 -1.31
C VAL A 34 18.96 -18.81 -0.04
N TYR A 35 18.19 -19.38 0.88
CA TYR A 35 18.63 -20.15 2.02
C TYR A 35 17.60 -21.25 2.28
N PHE A 36 18.05 -22.46 2.57
CA PHE A 36 17.21 -23.54 3.08
C PHE A 36 18.06 -24.47 3.91
N ASP A 37 17.58 -24.88 5.07
CA ASP A 37 18.22 -25.90 5.88
C ASP A 37 17.16 -26.85 6.42
N LYS A 38 17.26 -28.13 6.05
CA LYS A 38 16.36 -29.17 6.53
C LYS A 38 17.14 -30.43 6.87
N VAL A 39 17.15 -30.76 8.14
CA VAL A 39 17.71 -32.02 8.65
C VAL A 39 16.59 -32.88 9.21
N THR A 40 16.48 -34.10 8.71
CA THR A 40 15.58 -35.16 9.20
C THR A 40 16.39 -36.45 9.37
N GLU A 41 15.75 -37.53 9.81
CA GLU A 41 16.39 -38.84 9.89
C GLU A 41 17.02 -39.24 8.53
N ASN A 42 16.26 -39.08 7.44
CA ASN A 42 16.61 -39.63 6.13
C ASN A 42 17.10 -38.58 5.12
N GLU A 43 17.08 -37.29 5.47
CA GLU A 43 17.50 -36.19 4.58
C GLU A 43 18.33 -35.16 5.34
N ASN A 44 19.37 -34.64 4.69
CA ASN A 44 20.04 -33.41 5.08
C ASN A 44 20.14 -32.55 3.81
N LEU A 45 19.35 -31.47 3.74
CA LEU A 45 19.21 -30.64 2.55
C LEU A 45 19.60 -29.20 2.89
N GLY A 46 20.67 -28.71 2.27
CA GLY A 46 21.12 -27.33 2.39
C GLY A 46 21.04 -26.57 1.07
N ILE A 47 20.53 -25.34 1.12
CA ILE A 47 20.66 -24.32 0.07
C ILE A 47 21.30 -23.10 0.70
N PHE A 48 22.28 -22.52 0.02
CA PHE A 48 22.88 -21.25 0.40
C PHE A 48 23.13 -20.39 -0.83
N SER A 49 23.38 -19.09 -0.63
CA SER A 49 23.60 -18.19 -1.76
C SER A 49 24.63 -17.11 -1.50
N ALA A 50 25.29 -16.70 -2.59
CA ALA A 50 26.28 -15.64 -2.59
C ALA A 50 26.28 -14.90 -3.94
N LEU A 51 26.84 -13.70 -3.95
CA LEU A 51 26.99 -12.86 -5.12
C LEU A 51 28.36 -13.09 -5.75
N ILE A 52 28.38 -13.44 -7.03
CA ILE A 52 29.59 -13.73 -7.80
C ILE A 52 29.84 -12.58 -8.79
N PRO A 53 31.04 -11.97 -8.78
CA PRO A 53 31.42 -10.99 -9.79
C PRO A 53 31.29 -11.54 -11.22
N ASN A 54 30.88 -10.69 -12.17
CA ASN A 54 30.77 -11.09 -13.58
C ASN A 54 32.06 -11.72 -14.14
N ALA A 55 33.23 -11.24 -13.70
CA ALA A 55 34.54 -11.75 -14.14
C ALA A 55 34.80 -13.19 -13.65
N ASP A 56 34.18 -13.62 -12.54
CA ASP A 56 34.44 -14.89 -11.88
C ASP A 56 33.43 -15.98 -12.25
N VAL A 57 32.44 -15.68 -13.08
CA VAL A 57 31.38 -16.63 -13.50
C VAL A 57 31.96 -17.92 -14.11
N GLU A 58 32.94 -17.80 -15.01
CA GLU A 58 33.59 -18.96 -15.63
C GLU A 58 34.40 -19.78 -14.61
N THR A 59 35.11 -19.09 -13.72
CA THR A 59 35.91 -19.70 -12.65
C THR A 59 35.02 -20.43 -11.64
N SER A 60 33.91 -19.82 -11.23
CA SER A 60 32.90 -20.41 -10.36
C SER A 60 32.30 -21.67 -10.98
N LEU A 61 31.92 -21.63 -12.27
CA LEU A 61 31.38 -22.80 -13.00
C LEU A 61 32.44 -23.82 -13.42
N SER A 62 33.71 -23.62 -13.07
CA SER A 62 34.78 -24.57 -13.34
C SER A 62 34.77 -25.76 -12.37
N LYS A 63 34.21 -25.58 -11.16
CA LYS A 63 34.13 -26.55 -10.06
C LYS A 63 32.73 -26.58 -9.42
N ILE A 64 32.34 -27.70 -8.81
CA ILE A 64 31.05 -27.84 -8.09
C ILE A 64 31.08 -27.26 -6.66
N SER A 65 32.27 -27.07 -6.08
CA SER A 65 32.43 -26.56 -4.72
C SER A 65 31.87 -25.14 -4.59
N TRP A 66 31.42 -24.78 -3.40
CA TRP A 66 30.91 -23.44 -3.15
C TRP A 66 32.06 -22.43 -3.20
N ASP A 67 31.75 -21.21 -3.66
CA ASP A 67 32.71 -20.10 -3.68
C ASP A 67 32.60 -19.25 -2.40
N PHE A 68 31.60 -19.54 -1.56
CA PHE A 68 31.29 -18.86 -0.31
C PHE A 68 30.57 -19.84 0.63
N HIS A 69 30.96 -19.87 1.90
CA HIS A 69 30.47 -20.82 2.91
C HIS A 69 29.59 -20.14 3.98
N LEU A 70 28.84 -20.93 4.75
CA LEU A 70 27.95 -20.40 5.81
C LEU A 70 28.69 -19.62 6.90
N GLU A 71 29.96 -19.95 7.15
CA GLU A 71 30.80 -19.29 8.16
C GLU A 71 31.41 -17.97 7.65
N ASP A 72 31.32 -17.72 6.32
CA ASP A 72 31.74 -16.46 5.70
C ASP A 72 30.68 -15.36 5.94
N GLY A 73 30.92 -14.15 5.42
CA GLY A 73 30.00 -13.02 5.55
C GLY A 73 30.17 -12.23 6.84
N HIS A 74 31.13 -12.63 7.67
CA HIS A 74 31.54 -11.90 8.87
C HIS A 74 32.88 -11.21 8.65
N LEU A 75 32.99 -10.01 9.20
CA LEU A 75 34.22 -9.22 9.21
C LEU A 75 35.28 -9.91 10.08
N CYS A 76 36.46 -10.15 9.52
CA CYS A 76 37.56 -10.76 10.26
C CYS A 76 38.94 -10.29 9.76
N PHE A 77 40.00 -10.77 10.43
CA PHE A 77 41.37 -10.67 9.95
C PHE A 77 41.91 -12.05 9.63
N ASN A 78 42.61 -12.19 8.51
CA ASN A 78 43.33 -13.44 8.23
C ASN A 78 44.64 -13.51 9.04
N LYS A 79 45.34 -14.65 8.93
CA LYS A 79 46.64 -14.89 9.60
C LYS A 79 47.72 -13.86 9.24
N ASN A 80 47.59 -13.18 8.09
CA ASN A 80 48.50 -12.15 7.61
C ASN A 80 48.07 -10.73 8.02
N LEU A 81 47.06 -10.59 8.89
CA LEU A 81 46.49 -9.31 9.34
C LEU A 81 45.84 -8.47 8.21
N ASN A 82 45.39 -9.13 7.14
CA ASN A 82 44.56 -8.46 6.14
C ASN A 82 43.12 -8.39 6.65
N TYR A 83 42.53 -7.20 6.53
CA TYR A 83 41.11 -6.98 6.79
C TYR A 83 40.27 -7.66 5.70
N LEU A 84 39.39 -8.58 6.10
CA LEU A 84 38.44 -9.25 5.21
C LEU A 84 37.02 -8.83 5.58
N ARG A 85 36.38 -8.07 4.70
CA ARG A 85 35.02 -7.54 4.96
C ARG A 85 33.99 -8.66 5.14
N PHE A 86 34.12 -9.74 4.37
CA PHE A 86 33.21 -10.89 4.36
C PHE A 86 33.92 -12.22 4.64
N GLY A 87 35.10 -12.20 5.26
CA GLY A 87 35.84 -13.42 5.59
C GLY A 87 36.64 -14.04 4.44
N ASN A 88 36.56 -13.48 3.23
CA ASN A 88 37.30 -13.94 2.05
C ASN A 88 38.18 -12.84 1.43
N LEU A 89 39.05 -13.25 0.52
CA LEU A 89 39.87 -12.37 -0.34
C LEU A 89 39.34 -12.27 -1.77
N ASP A 90 38.45 -13.18 -2.14
CA ASP A 90 37.80 -13.20 -3.45
C ASP A 90 36.59 -12.25 -3.36
N ASP A 91 36.34 -11.42 -4.36
CA ASP A 91 35.28 -10.37 -4.36
C ASP A 91 33.83 -10.94 -4.35
N VAL A 92 33.67 -12.18 -3.89
CA VAL A 92 32.40 -12.85 -3.63
C VAL A 92 31.77 -12.28 -2.36
N GLU A 93 30.53 -11.81 -2.47
CA GLU A 93 29.82 -11.17 -1.38
C GLU A 93 28.66 -12.04 -0.86
N PRO A 94 28.28 -11.97 0.42
CA PRO A 94 27.09 -12.64 0.90
C PRO A 94 25.83 -12.05 0.24
N PHE A 95 24.83 -12.89 -0.06
CA PHE A 95 23.46 -12.40 -0.29
C PHE A 95 22.59 -12.56 0.96
N ILE A 96 22.86 -13.60 1.73
CA ILE A 96 22.32 -13.87 3.06
C ILE A 96 23.49 -14.05 4.02
N ILE A 97 23.33 -13.56 5.25
CA ILE A 97 24.26 -13.82 6.36
C ILE A 97 23.54 -14.73 7.36
N HIS A 98 24.08 -15.92 7.58
CA HIS A 98 23.59 -16.82 8.62
C HIS A 98 24.19 -16.42 9.97
N ARG A 99 23.35 -16.35 11.02
CA ARG A 99 23.76 -15.97 12.37
C ARG A 99 23.57 -17.17 13.29
N ASP A 100 24.66 -17.86 13.61
CA ASP A 100 24.66 -18.92 14.62
C ASP A 100 25.09 -18.38 16.00
N PHE A 101 24.49 -18.92 17.05
CA PHE A 101 24.80 -18.59 18.44
C PHE A 101 25.10 -19.84 19.27
N HIS A 102 25.58 -20.90 18.63
CA HIS A 102 26.05 -22.14 19.27
C HIS A 102 25.00 -22.76 20.20
N GLY A 103 23.72 -22.66 19.83
CA GLY A 103 22.59 -23.16 20.62
C GLY A 103 22.25 -22.36 21.89
N ILE A 104 22.94 -21.25 22.17
CA ILE A 104 22.60 -20.34 23.29
C ILE A 104 21.36 -19.50 22.94
N ARG A 105 21.24 -19.15 21.67
CA ARG A 105 20.09 -18.48 21.06
C ARG A 105 19.78 -19.14 19.73
N ASP A 106 18.54 -18.98 19.33
CA ASP A 106 18.06 -19.36 18.02
C ASP A 106 18.87 -18.67 16.93
N SER A 107 19.34 -19.45 15.95
CA SER A 107 19.98 -18.92 14.76
C SER A 107 18.95 -18.26 13.86
N TYR A 108 19.40 -17.33 13.02
CA TYR A 108 18.53 -16.68 12.04
C TYR A 108 19.32 -16.20 10.82
N ASN A 109 18.59 -15.84 9.78
CA ASN A 109 19.16 -15.36 8.53
C ASN A 109 18.90 -13.87 8.36
N GLU A 110 19.95 -13.12 8.04
CA GLU A 110 19.88 -11.71 7.71
C GLU A 110 20.01 -11.52 6.21
N MET A 111 19.07 -10.78 5.61
CA MET A 111 19.26 -10.23 4.28
C MET A 111 20.28 -9.10 4.35
N ILE A 112 21.22 -9.06 3.39
CA ILE A 112 22.22 -7.98 3.36
C ILE A 112 21.56 -6.59 3.34
N GLU A 113 22.14 -5.68 4.12
CA GLU A 113 21.65 -4.32 4.28
C GLU A 113 21.56 -3.58 2.93
N GLU A 114 22.55 -3.80 2.05
CA GLU A 114 22.59 -3.16 0.73
C GLU A 114 21.35 -3.50 -0.12
N PHE A 115 20.90 -4.76 -0.12
CA PHE A 115 19.69 -5.17 -0.83
C PHE A 115 18.43 -4.52 -0.26
N ARG A 116 18.35 -4.43 1.09
CA ARG A 116 17.23 -3.79 1.80
C ARG A 116 17.13 -2.31 1.45
N HIS A 117 18.25 -1.59 1.49
CA HIS A 117 18.28 -0.15 1.22
C HIS A 117 18.10 0.16 -0.26
N PHE A 118 18.69 -0.63 -1.14
CA PHE A 118 18.53 -0.46 -2.59
C PHE A 118 17.06 -0.48 -3.02
N HIS A 119 16.27 -1.39 -2.44
CA HIS A 119 14.84 -1.50 -2.69
C HIS A 119 13.96 -0.70 -1.73
N ARG A 120 14.55 0.00 -0.75
CA ARG A 120 13.86 0.74 0.33
C ARG A 120 12.83 -0.13 1.07
N LEU A 121 13.24 -1.35 1.44
CA LEU A 121 12.36 -2.33 2.04
C LEU A 121 12.06 -2.01 3.51
N TYR A 122 10.79 -2.03 3.87
CA TYR A 122 10.32 -2.03 5.26
C TYR A 122 10.40 -3.45 5.84
N HIS A 123 10.74 -3.58 7.12
CA HIS A 123 10.79 -4.87 7.82
C HIS A 123 9.57 -5.02 8.72
N ASP A 124 8.64 -5.90 8.33
CA ASP A 124 7.58 -6.39 9.21
C ASP A 124 8.19 -7.44 10.15
N PHE A 125 8.52 -7.02 11.36
CA PHE A 125 9.15 -7.89 12.38
C PHE A 125 8.19 -8.95 12.92
N GLU A 126 6.87 -8.73 12.86
CA GLU A 126 5.89 -9.71 13.35
C GLU A 126 5.83 -10.93 12.43
N LYS A 127 5.82 -10.68 11.11
CA LYS A 127 5.83 -11.76 10.10
C LYS A 127 7.23 -12.18 9.65
N ASN A 128 8.25 -11.45 10.10
CA ASN A 128 9.64 -11.51 9.62
C ASN A 128 9.75 -11.44 8.08
N GLN A 129 9.16 -10.39 7.51
CA GLN A 129 9.10 -10.16 6.06
C GLN A 129 9.68 -8.81 5.68
N LEU A 130 10.26 -8.74 4.48
CA LEU A 130 10.67 -7.48 3.87
C LEU A 130 9.64 -7.08 2.81
N ILE A 131 9.10 -5.87 2.95
CA ILE A 131 7.97 -5.36 2.18
C ILE A 131 8.39 -4.09 1.43
N LYS A 132 7.89 -3.94 0.21
CA LYS A 132 8.01 -2.75 -0.62
C LYS A 132 6.62 -2.16 -0.85
N PHE A 133 6.54 -0.84 -0.93
CA PHE A 133 5.31 -0.11 -1.28
C PHE A 133 5.41 0.37 -2.73
N ASP A 134 4.33 0.21 -3.50
CA ASP A 134 4.23 0.78 -4.84
C ASP A 134 3.78 2.26 -4.79
N ASP A 135 3.62 2.89 -5.95
CA ASP A 135 3.21 4.31 -6.03
C ASP A 135 1.73 4.54 -5.62
N ARG A 136 0.93 3.47 -5.43
CA ARG A 136 -0.37 3.56 -4.75
C ARG A 136 -0.22 3.45 -3.24
N GLY A 137 0.86 2.86 -2.75
CA GLY A 137 1.02 2.51 -1.34
C GLY A 137 0.60 1.08 -1.03
N ASP A 138 0.36 0.27 -2.06
CA ASP A 138 0.04 -1.15 -1.90
C ASP A 138 1.30 -1.92 -1.48
N GLU A 139 1.12 -2.83 -0.52
CA GLU A 139 2.20 -3.66 -0.01
C GLU A 139 2.55 -4.80 -0.95
N THR A 140 3.85 -5.01 -1.16
CA THR A 140 4.40 -6.16 -1.86
C THR A 140 5.47 -6.82 -1.00
N VAL A 141 5.24 -8.07 -0.59
CA VAL A 141 6.27 -8.87 0.08
C VAL A 141 7.39 -9.19 -0.93
N VAL A 142 8.62 -8.78 -0.60
CA VAL A 142 9.83 -8.99 -1.40
C VAL A 142 10.67 -10.15 -0.88
N ALA A 143 10.77 -10.32 0.44
CA ALA A 143 11.45 -11.46 1.05
C ALA A 143 10.70 -11.99 2.27
N LYS A 144 10.74 -13.31 2.44
CA LYS A 144 10.27 -14.02 3.64
C LYS A 144 11.48 -14.62 4.33
N LEU A 145 11.72 -14.24 5.58
CA LEU A 145 12.92 -14.62 6.33
C LEU A 145 12.57 -15.68 7.39
N GLU A 146 12.11 -16.85 6.96
CA GLU A 146 11.88 -17.96 7.90
C GLU A 146 13.23 -18.50 8.39
N MET A 147 13.24 -19.14 9.56
CA MET A 147 14.47 -19.63 10.19
C MET A 147 15.18 -20.68 9.33
N ASP A 148 14.41 -21.63 8.79
CA ASP A 148 14.88 -22.75 7.99
C ASP A 148 14.81 -22.45 6.48
N LYS A 149 14.17 -21.36 6.06
CA LYS A 149 13.95 -21.03 4.65
C LYS A 149 13.88 -19.53 4.39
N VAL A 150 14.69 -19.06 3.44
CA VAL A 150 14.58 -17.68 2.94
C VAL A 150 14.18 -17.69 1.48
N GLU A 151 13.07 -17.03 1.18
CA GLU A 151 12.57 -16.83 -0.18
C GLU A 151 12.58 -15.35 -0.54
N VAL A 152 13.06 -15.03 -1.74
CA VAL A 152 13.08 -13.66 -2.27
C VAL A 152 12.42 -13.64 -3.63
N ARG A 153 11.73 -12.56 -3.97
CA ARG A 153 11.20 -12.39 -5.32
C ARG A 153 12.34 -12.24 -6.34
N LEU A 154 12.25 -13.01 -7.41
CA LEU A 154 13.26 -13.08 -8.46
C LEU A 154 13.46 -11.72 -9.16
N LYS A 155 12.38 -10.94 -9.35
CA LYS A 155 12.47 -9.63 -9.99
C LYS A 155 13.44 -8.74 -9.22
N GLU A 156 13.22 -8.56 -7.92
CA GLU A 156 14.01 -7.68 -7.05
C GLU A 156 15.46 -8.17 -6.92
N VAL A 157 15.70 -9.48 -6.87
CA VAL A 157 17.05 -10.07 -6.98
C VAL A 157 17.74 -9.63 -8.26
N ARG A 158 17.13 -9.85 -9.42
CA ARG A 158 17.75 -9.54 -10.72
C ARG A 158 17.96 -8.05 -10.95
N GLN A 159 17.12 -7.20 -10.36
CA GLN A 159 17.32 -5.74 -10.35
C GLN A 159 18.57 -5.35 -9.57
N PHE A 160 18.74 -5.92 -8.38
CA PHE A 160 19.90 -5.67 -7.53
C PHE A 160 21.19 -6.17 -8.18
N LEU A 161 21.18 -7.40 -8.71
CA LEU A 161 22.29 -7.98 -9.46
C LEU A 161 22.74 -7.13 -10.65
N ALA A 162 21.79 -6.48 -11.35
CA ALA A 162 22.10 -5.63 -12.49
C ALA A 162 22.92 -4.39 -12.08
N VAL A 163 22.63 -3.82 -10.93
CA VAL A 163 23.35 -2.64 -10.40
C VAL A 163 24.68 -3.04 -9.75
N LYS A 164 24.72 -4.22 -9.11
CA LYS A 164 25.94 -4.78 -8.54
C LYS A 164 26.91 -5.37 -9.57
N GLU A 165 26.47 -5.56 -10.82
CA GLU A 165 27.22 -6.27 -11.86
C GLU A 165 27.70 -7.65 -11.41
N MET A 166 26.78 -8.41 -10.80
CA MET A 166 27.04 -9.72 -10.22
C MET A 166 25.97 -10.74 -10.62
N TYR A 167 26.29 -12.02 -10.42
CA TYR A 167 25.35 -13.15 -10.51
C TYR A 167 25.01 -13.63 -9.10
N LEU A 168 23.80 -14.15 -8.88
CA LEU A 168 23.50 -14.86 -7.64
C LEU A 168 23.82 -16.34 -7.83
N ALA A 169 24.79 -16.87 -7.11
CA ALA A 169 25.00 -18.30 -6.98
C ALA A 169 23.99 -18.88 -6.00
N ILE A 170 23.21 -19.87 -6.44
CA ILE A 170 22.43 -20.75 -5.57
C ILE A 170 23.20 -22.06 -5.45
N TYR A 171 23.76 -22.28 -4.27
CA TYR A 171 24.43 -23.52 -3.90
C TYR A 171 23.44 -24.51 -3.31
N PHE A 172 23.60 -25.78 -3.61
CA PHE A 172 22.83 -26.86 -2.99
C PHE A 172 23.74 -28.03 -2.59
N ASP A 173 23.47 -28.60 -1.42
CA ASP A 173 24.14 -29.76 -0.83
C ASP A 173 23.06 -30.66 -0.22
N PHE A 174 22.66 -31.70 -0.97
CA PHE A 174 21.54 -32.56 -0.62
C PHE A 174 22.01 -33.99 -0.41
N LYS A 175 21.81 -34.50 0.80
CA LYS A 175 22.09 -35.88 1.19
C LYS A 175 20.80 -36.59 1.52
N ARG A 176 20.63 -37.80 0.98
CA ARG A 176 19.51 -38.69 1.32
C ARG A 176 20.03 -40.05 1.72
N TYR A 177 19.38 -40.63 2.73
CA TYR A 177 19.72 -41.94 3.27
C TYR A 177 18.53 -42.88 3.13
N SER A 178 18.79 -44.16 2.83
CA SER A 178 17.76 -45.16 2.63
C SER A 178 18.18 -46.53 3.14
N GLU A 179 17.20 -47.32 3.57
CA GLU A 179 17.37 -48.75 3.86
C GLU A 179 17.35 -49.60 2.57
N LEU A 180 17.11 -48.99 1.41
CA LEU A 180 17.12 -49.69 0.13
C LEU A 180 18.51 -50.29 -0.14
N ILE A 181 18.54 -51.60 -0.38
CA ILE A 181 19.74 -52.31 -0.84
C ILE A 181 19.77 -52.23 -2.36
N LEU A 182 20.92 -51.84 -2.91
CA LEU A 182 21.17 -51.80 -4.35
C LEU A 182 22.31 -52.74 -4.67
N ASP A 183 22.05 -53.70 -5.57
CA ASP A 183 23.07 -54.63 -6.06
C ASP A 183 24.12 -53.90 -6.91
N GLU A 184 23.67 -52.90 -7.68
CA GLU A 184 24.52 -52.00 -8.45
C GLU A 184 24.08 -50.55 -8.23
N PHE A 185 25.03 -49.66 -7.96
CA PHE A 185 24.78 -48.23 -7.89
C PHE A 185 24.91 -47.61 -9.28
N PRO A 186 24.02 -46.66 -9.65
CA PRO A 186 24.17 -45.95 -10.91
C PRO A 186 25.50 -45.19 -10.94
N GLN A 187 26.07 -45.08 -12.14
CA GLN A 187 27.29 -44.29 -12.35
C GLN A 187 27.07 -42.85 -11.86
N GLU A 188 28.13 -42.26 -11.29
CA GLU A 188 28.17 -40.85 -10.92
C GLU A 188 27.67 -39.99 -12.09
N LEU A 189 26.66 -39.17 -11.82
CA LEU A 189 26.07 -38.29 -12.80
C LEU A 189 26.63 -36.90 -12.61
N GLU A 190 27.36 -36.43 -13.61
CA GLU A 190 27.85 -35.07 -13.69
C GLU A 190 27.04 -34.30 -14.73
N HIS A 191 26.53 -33.13 -14.35
CA HIS A 191 25.78 -32.25 -15.23
C HIS A 191 26.42 -30.87 -15.25
N LYS A 192 26.98 -30.48 -16.39
CA LYS A 192 27.56 -29.16 -16.62
C LYS A 192 26.95 -28.52 -17.85
N ASN A 193 26.23 -27.41 -17.67
CA ASN A 193 25.57 -26.68 -18.74
C ASN A 193 25.94 -25.20 -18.67
N LYS A 194 26.75 -24.73 -19.63
CA LYS A 194 27.15 -23.33 -19.72
C LYS A 194 26.01 -22.38 -20.11
N GLN A 195 25.01 -22.85 -20.84
CA GLN A 195 23.88 -22.01 -21.27
C GLN A 195 22.86 -21.79 -20.14
N ASP A 196 22.59 -22.84 -19.35
CA ASP A 196 21.71 -22.76 -18.17
C ASP A 196 22.46 -22.31 -16.90
N LEU A 197 23.78 -22.08 -17.00
CA LEU A 197 24.67 -21.68 -15.91
C LEU A 197 24.60 -22.60 -14.68
N THR A 198 24.56 -23.90 -14.96
CA THR A 198 24.34 -24.95 -13.95
C THR A 198 25.50 -25.93 -13.94
N TYR A 199 26.03 -26.24 -12.76
CA TYR A 199 26.99 -27.32 -12.58
C TYR A 199 26.69 -28.09 -11.29
N TYR A 200 26.37 -29.38 -11.42
CA TYR A 200 26.18 -30.27 -10.28
C TYR A 200 26.64 -31.69 -10.54
N ARG A 201 26.72 -32.44 -9.46
CA ARG A 201 27.09 -33.85 -9.43
C ARG A 201 26.19 -34.61 -8.47
N LEU A 202 25.77 -35.80 -8.89
CA LEU A 202 25.08 -36.77 -8.07
C LEU A 202 25.96 -38.03 -7.94
N CYS A 203 26.27 -38.43 -6.72
CA CYS A 203 26.81 -39.75 -6.43
C CYS A 203 25.84 -40.53 -5.54
N ALA A 204 25.81 -41.85 -5.71
CA ALA A 204 25.07 -42.76 -4.85
C ALA A 204 25.99 -43.93 -4.50
N SER A 205 25.98 -44.37 -3.24
CA SER A 205 26.82 -45.49 -2.80
C SER A 205 26.22 -46.20 -1.60
N SER A 206 26.84 -47.33 -1.24
CA SER A 206 26.50 -48.06 -0.02
C SER A 206 26.82 -47.21 1.19
N ALA A 207 25.88 -47.15 2.14
CA ALA A 207 26.06 -46.46 3.41
C ALA A 207 27.18 -47.11 4.26
N GLU A 208 27.46 -48.40 4.05
CA GLU A 208 28.51 -49.15 4.75
C GLU A 208 29.91 -48.62 4.41
N ASN A 209 30.12 -48.12 3.18
CA ASN A 209 31.39 -47.54 2.74
C ASN A 209 31.73 -46.22 3.43
N PHE A 210 30.75 -45.56 4.05
CA PHE A 210 30.88 -44.24 4.68
C PHE A 210 30.56 -44.27 6.18
N HIS A 211 30.45 -45.47 6.77
CA HIS A 211 30.13 -45.68 8.19
C HIS A 211 28.86 -44.95 8.68
N ILE A 212 27.87 -44.78 7.79
CA ILE A 212 26.61 -44.14 8.14
C ILE A 212 25.73 -45.19 8.83
N ALA A 213 25.63 -45.11 10.16
CA ALA A 213 24.83 -46.04 10.95
C ALA A 213 23.35 -46.01 10.53
N ASN A 214 22.68 -47.16 10.62
CA ASN A 214 21.24 -47.34 10.39
C ASN A 214 20.73 -47.28 8.93
N TYR A 215 21.61 -47.08 7.94
CA TYR A 215 21.22 -47.05 6.52
C TYR A 215 21.99 -48.06 5.66
N LYS A 216 21.46 -48.36 4.48
CA LYS A 216 22.06 -49.29 3.50
C LYS A 216 22.57 -48.60 2.26
N SER A 217 21.94 -47.49 1.86
CA SER A 217 22.39 -46.66 0.76
C SER A 217 22.26 -45.18 1.09
N PHE A 218 23.06 -44.36 0.40
CA PHE A 218 22.89 -42.92 0.44
C PHE A 218 23.12 -42.33 -0.96
N SER A 219 22.64 -41.11 -1.15
CA SER A 219 23.02 -40.28 -2.27
C SER A 219 23.44 -38.89 -1.81
N TYR A 220 24.29 -38.27 -2.61
CA TYR A 220 24.75 -36.92 -2.43
C TYR A 220 24.68 -36.16 -3.75
N LEU A 221 23.86 -35.11 -3.77
CA LEU A 221 23.69 -34.18 -4.88
C LEU A 221 24.24 -32.82 -4.43
N CYS A 222 25.32 -32.38 -5.05
CA CYS A 222 25.88 -31.07 -4.77
C CYS A 222 26.19 -30.30 -6.04
N GLY A 223 26.10 -28.99 -5.96
CA GLY A 223 26.41 -28.12 -7.08
C GLY A 223 25.95 -26.70 -6.87
N LYS A 224 25.91 -25.98 -7.98
CA LYS A 224 25.49 -24.59 -8.03
C LYS A 224 24.75 -24.28 -9.33
N LYS A 225 23.88 -23.27 -9.25
CA LYS A 225 23.29 -22.60 -10.42
C LYS A 225 23.42 -21.10 -10.26
N LEU A 226 23.88 -20.41 -11.30
CA LEU A 226 24.03 -18.97 -11.29
C LEU A 226 22.81 -18.28 -11.93
N ILE A 227 22.25 -17.30 -11.24
CA ILE A 227 21.14 -16.49 -11.72
C ILE A 227 21.69 -15.19 -12.30
N PRO A 228 21.43 -14.89 -13.57
CA PRO A 228 21.95 -13.69 -14.21
C PRO A 228 21.20 -12.43 -13.79
N PRO A 229 21.88 -11.26 -13.81
CA PRO A 229 21.22 -9.97 -13.65
C PRO A 229 20.18 -9.71 -14.76
N PHE A 230 19.37 -8.68 -14.57
CA PHE A 230 18.74 -8.04 -15.74
C PHE A 230 19.80 -7.29 -16.57
N PRO A 231 19.60 -7.12 -17.88
CA PRO A 231 20.33 -6.08 -18.61
C PRO A 231 20.14 -4.74 -17.88
N LEU A 232 21.22 -4.00 -17.64
CA LEU A 232 21.20 -2.78 -16.83
C LEU A 232 20.14 -1.77 -17.32
N ASN A 233 20.01 -1.60 -18.64
CA ASN A 233 19.01 -0.74 -19.27
C ASN A 233 17.55 -1.22 -19.17
N ARG A 234 17.31 -2.40 -18.58
CA ARG A 234 15.99 -3.01 -18.36
C ARG A 234 15.79 -3.42 -16.90
N CYS A 235 16.63 -2.94 -15.98
CA CYS A 235 16.48 -3.25 -14.57
C CYS A 235 15.28 -2.54 -13.94
N GLY A 236 14.69 -1.53 -14.59
CA GLY A 236 13.52 -0.84 -14.06
C GLY A 236 13.79 -0.06 -12.77
N MET A 237 15.06 0.29 -12.53
CA MET A 237 15.54 1.12 -11.41
C MET A 237 16.17 2.38 -12.00
N TRP A 238 16.02 3.53 -11.34
CA TRP A 238 16.55 4.80 -11.83
C TRP A 238 18.04 4.73 -12.19
N PRO A 239 18.49 5.31 -13.32
CA PRO A 239 17.74 6.11 -14.33
C PRO A 239 17.06 5.26 -15.42
N PHE A 240 17.02 3.95 -15.27
CA PHE A 240 16.40 2.99 -16.21
C PHE A 240 15.00 2.54 -15.77
N ASN A 241 14.42 3.19 -14.76
CA ASN A 241 12.99 3.09 -14.54
C ASN A 241 12.31 3.95 -15.61
N ASP A 242 11.40 3.37 -16.37
CA ASP A 242 10.66 4.08 -17.42
C ASP A 242 9.72 5.18 -16.86
N LYS A 243 9.98 5.74 -15.67
CA LYS A 243 9.26 6.91 -15.14
C LYS A 243 9.39 8.11 -16.08
N ASP A 244 10.56 8.28 -16.71
CA ASP A 244 10.79 9.31 -17.74
C ASP A 244 10.19 8.93 -19.12
N LYS A 245 9.61 7.73 -19.24
CA LYS A 245 8.84 7.25 -20.41
C LYS A 245 7.44 6.80 -19.99
N GLU A 246 6.90 7.33 -18.89
CA GLU A 246 5.48 7.15 -18.63
C GLU A 246 4.75 7.76 -19.82
N ASN A 247 3.99 6.93 -20.53
CA ASN A 247 3.13 7.39 -21.61
C ASN A 247 2.03 8.23 -20.95
N TYR A 248 2.33 9.51 -20.75
CA TYR A 248 1.38 10.51 -20.28
C TYR A 248 0.09 10.36 -21.09
N ILE A 249 -1.01 10.31 -20.37
CA ILE A 249 -2.27 9.93 -20.97
C ILE A 249 -2.95 11.16 -21.56
N ASP A 250 -3.54 10.99 -22.75
CA ASP A 250 -4.37 12.05 -23.32
C ASP A 250 -5.73 12.15 -22.61
N PHE A 251 -6.06 13.38 -22.19
CA PHE A 251 -7.35 13.76 -21.64
C PHE A 251 -8.13 14.62 -22.63
N ILE A 252 -9.45 14.51 -22.59
CA ILE A 252 -10.40 15.37 -23.27
C ILE A 252 -10.27 16.79 -22.71
N ILE A 253 -9.96 17.73 -23.59
CA ILE A 253 -9.77 19.15 -23.25
C ILE A 253 -10.80 20.06 -23.93
N GLY A 254 -11.57 19.53 -24.88
CA GLY A 254 -12.49 20.32 -25.70
C GLY A 254 -13.23 19.50 -26.74
N VAL A 255 -13.88 20.22 -27.63
CA VAL A 255 -14.62 19.70 -28.78
C VAL A 255 -14.16 20.47 -30.02
N ASP A 256 -14.01 19.78 -31.14
CA ASP A 256 -13.66 20.40 -32.42
C ASP A 256 -14.89 20.98 -33.14
N GLU A 257 -14.68 21.53 -34.34
CA GLU A 257 -15.76 22.10 -35.17
C GLU A 257 -16.82 21.08 -35.60
N ASN A 258 -16.48 19.78 -35.59
CA ASN A 258 -17.38 18.69 -36.00
C ASN A 258 -18.16 18.09 -34.82
N GLY A 259 -17.84 18.48 -33.59
CA GLY A 259 -18.44 17.90 -32.39
C GLY A 259 -17.65 16.74 -31.80
N ASP A 260 -16.47 16.41 -32.33
CA ASP A 260 -15.62 15.33 -31.83
C ASP A 260 -14.75 15.79 -30.67
N SER A 261 -14.48 14.89 -29.72
CA SER A 261 -13.67 15.21 -28.55
C SER A 261 -12.20 15.45 -28.93
N VAL A 262 -11.68 16.63 -28.59
CA VAL A 262 -10.24 16.92 -28.70
C VAL A 262 -9.54 16.43 -27.45
N LYS A 263 -8.47 15.65 -27.64
CA LYS A 263 -7.64 15.12 -26.56
C LYS A 263 -6.22 15.63 -26.66
N TYR A 264 -5.57 15.79 -25.51
CA TYR A 264 -4.16 16.19 -25.44
C TYR A 264 -3.47 15.55 -24.24
N SER A 265 -2.18 15.27 -24.40
CA SER A 265 -1.31 14.67 -23.39
C SER A 265 -1.22 15.55 -22.13
N CYS A 266 -1.16 14.94 -20.94
CA CYS A 266 -0.85 15.67 -19.72
C CYS A 266 0.64 15.96 -19.52
N ASN A 267 1.51 15.52 -20.44
CA ASN A 267 2.97 15.69 -20.35
C ASN A 267 3.37 17.17 -20.20
N PRO A 268 3.96 17.60 -19.07
CA PRO A 268 4.34 18.99 -18.86
C PRO A 268 5.30 19.54 -19.91
N ASP A 269 6.16 18.69 -20.48
CA ASP A 269 7.14 19.08 -21.51
C ASP A 269 6.51 19.34 -22.88
N GLU A 270 5.28 18.87 -23.12
CA GLU A 270 4.52 19.06 -24.36
C GLU A 270 3.45 20.16 -24.25
N LEU A 271 3.29 20.76 -23.07
CA LEU A 271 2.27 21.76 -22.78
C LEU A 271 2.82 23.19 -22.90
N ALA A 272 1.93 24.12 -23.25
CA ALA A 272 2.25 25.53 -23.23
C ALA A 272 2.29 26.06 -21.79
N ASN A 273 3.05 27.12 -21.54
CA ASN A 273 3.04 27.79 -20.25
C ASN A 273 3.13 29.32 -20.40
N TYR A 274 2.94 30.05 -19.29
CA TYR A 274 3.05 31.51 -19.26
C TYR A 274 4.50 32.03 -19.38
N PHE A 275 5.47 31.13 -19.58
CA PHE A 275 6.90 31.44 -19.70
C PHE A 275 7.44 31.19 -21.12
N GLY A 276 6.58 30.83 -22.08
CA GLY A 276 6.93 30.72 -23.50
C GLY A 276 7.24 29.32 -24.02
N ALA A 277 7.06 28.26 -23.24
CA ALA A 277 7.15 26.89 -23.76
C ALA A 277 5.95 26.58 -24.68
N ASN A 278 6.20 25.79 -25.74
CA ASN A 278 5.21 25.19 -26.65
C ASN A 278 4.00 26.11 -26.98
N PRO A 279 4.20 27.29 -27.60
CA PRO A 279 3.15 28.32 -27.72
C PRO A 279 1.88 27.89 -28.46
N ASP A 280 1.98 26.87 -29.32
CA ASP A 280 0.86 26.33 -30.11
C ASP A 280 0.12 25.18 -29.40
N ALA A 281 0.62 24.72 -28.24
CA ALA A 281 0.01 23.65 -27.45
C ALA A 281 -1.04 24.18 -26.46
N PRO A 282 -1.94 23.32 -25.94
CA PRO A 282 -2.76 23.65 -24.80
C PRO A 282 -1.92 24.06 -23.59
N ASN A 283 -2.41 25.05 -22.83
CA ASN A 283 -1.70 25.55 -21.66
C ASN A 283 -1.72 24.51 -20.51
N TYR A 284 -0.68 24.50 -19.68
CA TYR A 284 -0.61 23.71 -18.46
C TYR A 284 -1.88 23.87 -17.60
N LEU A 285 -2.39 25.10 -17.47
CA LEU A 285 -3.60 25.44 -16.72
C LEU A 285 -4.90 25.23 -17.50
N THR A 286 -4.91 24.43 -18.57
CA THR A 286 -6.14 24.02 -19.25
C THR A 286 -6.99 23.18 -18.31
N PRO A 287 -8.22 23.60 -17.95
CA PRO A 287 -9.07 22.81 -17.06
C PRO A 287 -9.59 21.55 -17.76
N VAL A 288 -9.39 20.41 -17.11
CA VAL A 288 -9.92 19.09 -17.50
C VAL A 288 -11.02 18.71 -16.54
N PHE A 289 -12.14 18.21 -17.07
CA PHE A 289 -13.37 17.98 -16.31
C PHE A 289 -13.60 16.49 -16.07
N PHE A 290 -14.08 16.16 -14.87
CA PHE A 290 -14.33 14.79 -14.44
C PHE A 290 -15.68 14.67 -13.73
N ARG A 291 -16.35 13.54 -13.96
CA ARG A 291 -17.46 13.10 -13.12
C ARG A 291 -17.00 13.01 -11.66
N ARG A 292 -17.83 13.48 -10.71
CA ARG A 292 -17.48 13.51 -9.27
C ARG A 292 -17.16 12.14 -8.69
N GLU A 293 -17.73 11.10 -9.27
CA GLU A 293 -17.51 9.69 -8.96
C GLU A 293 -16.05 9.26 -9.07
N VAL A 294 -15.18 10.03 -9.76
CA VAL A 294 -13.73 9.81 -9.74
C VAL A 294 -13.19 9.76 -8.30
N LEU A 295 -13.81 10.46 -7.36
CA LEU A 295 -13.37 10.48 -5.97
C LEU A 295 -13.83 9.27 -5.14
N THR A 296 -14.68 8.40 -5.68
CA THR A 296 -15.28 7.27 -4.94
C THR A 296 -14.24 6.35 -4.33
N LYS A 297 -13.21 5.98 -5.10
CA LYS A 297 -12.11 5.12 -4.62
C LYS A 297 -11.40 5.73 -3.41
N TYR A 298 -11.06 7.01 -3.48
CA TYR A 298 -10.30 7.68 -2.41
C TYR A 298 -11.10 7.79 -1.12
N TYR A 299 -12.41 8.01 -1.21
CA TYR A 299 -13.27 8.02 -0.03
C TYR A 299 -13.51 6.63 0.58
N ALA A 300 -13.33 5.55 -0.19
CA ALA A 300 -13.49 4.19 0.30
C ALA A 300 -12.29 3.69 1.12
N HIS A 301 -11.13 4.36 1.00
CA HIS A 301 -9.86 4.00 1.61
C HIS A 301 -9.25 5.18 2.39
N PRO A 302 -9.93 5.69 3.45
CA PRO A 302 -9.45 6.85 4.23
C PRO A 302 -8.12 6.60 4.96
N GLU A 303 -7.73 5.34 5.17
CA GLU A 303 -6.41 4.96 5.69
C GLU A 303 -5.26 5.30 4.74
N GLN A 304 -5.55 5.47 3.45
CA GLN A 304 -4.56 5.66 2.39
C GLN A 304 -4.71 7.04 1.71
N TYR A 305 -5.92 7.56 1.62
CA TYR A 305 -6.20 8.80 0.90
C TYR A 305 -6.93 9.83 1.74
N SER A 306 -6.56 11.11 1.55
CA SER A 306 -7.35 12.26 2.03
C SER A 306 -7.87 13.09 0.85
N VAL A 307 -9.15 13.45 0.90
CA VAL A 307 -9.76 14.40 -0.03
C VAL A 307 -10.08 15.68 0.75
N GLU A 308 -9.27 16.70 0.51
CA GLU A 308 -9.28 17.99 1.18
C GLU A 308 -9.93 19.07 0.28
N ASP A 309 -10.08 20.29 0.78
CA ASP A 309 -10.48 21.42 -0.05
C ASP A 309 -9.36 21.77 -1.05
N GLY A 310 -9.59 21.47 -2.33
CA GLY A 310 -8.66 21.75 -3.40
C GLY A 310 -7.49 20.77 -3.57
N PHE A 311 -7.48 19.64 -2.83
CA PHE A 311 -6.35 18.72 -2.87
C PHE A 311 -6.77 17.27 -2.61
N LEU A 312 -6.19 16.34 -3.38
CA LEU A 312 -6.24 14.90 -3.14
C LEU A 312 -4.83 14.44 -2.79
N ARG A 313 -4.71 13.60 -1.77
CA ARG A 313 -3.43 13.09 -1.28
C ARG A 313 -3.46 11.58 -1.13
N CYS A 314 -2.36 10.93 -1.51
CA CYS A 314 -2.07 9.54 -1.19
C CYS A 314 -0.92 9.51 -0.19
N GLN A 315 -1.24 9.59 1.10
CA GLN A 315 -0.27 9.77 2.20
C GLN A 315 0.87 10.74 1.82
N GLY A 316 2.14 10.29 1.96
CA GLY A 316 3.32 11.03 1.51
C GLY A 316 3.82 10.67 0.11
N LEU A 317 3.11 9.82 -0.63
CA LEU A 317 3.57 9.28 -1.92
C LEU A 317 3.37 10.27 -3.06
N TRP A 318 2.15 10.79 -3.21
CA TRP A 318 1.82 11.79 -4.22
C TRP A 318 0.63 12.64 -3.79
N GLY A 319 0.43 13.75 -4.49
CA GLY A 319 -0.72 14.62 -4.33
C GLY A 319 -1.15 15.25 -5.65
N LEU A 320 -2.43 15.59 -5.71
CA LEU A 320 -3.07 16.18 -6.87
C LEU A 320 -3.84 17.43 -6.44
N LYS A 321 -3.49 18.57 -7.03
CA LYS A 321 -4.32 19.78 -6.92
C LYS A 321 -5.56 19.60 -7.78
N LEU A 322 -6.71 19.91 -7.23
CA LEU A 322 -7.98 19.79 -7.92
C LEU A 322 -8.94 20.89 -7.47
N ASP A 323 -10.05 21.03 -8.17
CA ASP A 323 -11.18 21.84 -7.77
C ASP A 323 -12.37 20.95 -7.51
N ASN A 324 -12.70 20.77 -6.23
CA ASN A 324 -13.90 20.08 -5.78
C ASN A 324 -15.02 21.04 -5.36
N ASN A 325 -14.86 22.35 -5.52
CA ASN A 325 -15.87 23.32 -5.09
C ASN A 325 -17.07 23.42 -6.03
N HIS A 326 -16.97 22.93 -7.28
CA HIS A 326 -18.09 22.88 -8.21
C HIS A 326 -19.08 21.75 -7.85
N PRO A 327 -20.41 21.99 -7.82
CA PRO A 327 -21.38 21.00 -7.35
C PRO A 327 -21.54 19.77 -8.25
N GLU A 328 -21.22 19.87 -9.55
CA GLU A 328 -21.56 18.85 -10.54
C GLU A 328 -20.36 18.04 -11.06
N TYR A 329 -19.16 18.60 -11.00
CA TYR A 329 -17.95 17.98 -11.55
C TYR A 329 -16.72 18.36 -10.73
N ILE A 330 -15.62 17.65 -10.98
CA ILE A 330 -14.28 17.97 -10.48
C ILE A 330 -13.48 18.53 -11.64
N THR A 331 -12.67 19.57 -11.39
CA THR A 331 -11.71 20.04 -12.40
C THR A 331 -10.28 19.88 -11.92
N VAL A 332 -9.37 19.58 -12.84
CA VAL A 332 -7.93 19.47 -12.61
C VAL A 332 -7.23 20.16 -13.77
N PHE A 333 -6.14 20.88 -13.53
CA PHE A 333 -5.37 21.42 -14.63
C PHE A 333 -4.63 20.30 -15.36
N LEU A 334 -4.60 20.36 -16.69
CA LEU A 334 -4.06 19.31 -17.54
C LEU A 334 -2.64 18.89 -17.13
N GLY A 335 -1.77 19.86 -16.85
CA GLY A 335 -0.41 19.56 -16.42
C GLY A 335 -0.29 18.99 -15.00
N ASP A 336 -1.25 19.28 -14.11
CA ASP A 336 -1.25 18.69 -12.76
C ASP A 336 -1.57 17.19 -12.80
N LEU A 337 -2.25 16.68 -13.84
CA LEU A 337 -2.52 15.24 -13.99
C LEU A 337 -1.24 14.41 -14.20
N ALA A 338 -0.14 15.04 -14.64
CA ALA A 338 1.17 14.40 -14.76
C ALA A 338 1.81 14.03 -13.42
N SER A 339 1.34 14.61 -12.29
CA SER A 339 1.83 14.24 -10.96
C SER A 339 1.28 12.89 -10.47
N LEU A 340 0.26 12.36 -11.15
CA LEU A 340 -0.33 11.07 -10.84
C LEU A 340 0.51 9.93 -11.42
N PRO A 341 0.65 8.81 -10.70
CA PRO A 341 1.18 7.57 -11.28
C PRO A 341 0.36 7.12 -12.50
N SER A 342 0.99 6.45 -13.47
CA SER A 342 0.33 5.96 -14.68
C SER A 342 -1.03 5.27 -14.44
N ASP A 343 -1.13 4.35 -13.48
CA ASP A 343 -2.40 3.65 -13.18
C ASP A 343 -3.50 4.61 -12.68
N GLU A 344 -3.11 5.65 -11.94
CA GLU A 344 -4.01 6.70 -11.50
C GLU A 344 -4.45 7.58 -12.67
N GLN A 345 -3.55 7.94 -13.58
CA GLN A 345 -3.93 8.66 -14.80
C GLN A 345 -4.97 7.86 -15.61
N ILE A 346 -4.82 6.54 -15.74
CA ILE A 346 -5.80 5.66 -16.42
C ILE A 346 -7.15 5.73 -15.70
N TYR A 347 -7.15 5.62 -14.37
CA TYR A 347 -8.35 5.69 -13.56
C TYR A 347 -9.07 7.03 -13.74
N TRP A 348 -8.35 8.15 -13.66
CA TRP A 348 -8.91 9.49 -13.89
C TRP A 348 -9.46 9.64 -15.31
N ARG A 349 -8.76 9.12 -16.33
CA ARG A 349 -9.21 9.14 -17.72
C ARG A 349 -10.59 8.49 -17.90
N SER A 350 -10.90 7.45 -17.13
CA SER A 350 -12.21 6.78 -17.22
C SER A 350 -13.40 7.65 -16.77
N TYR A 351 -13.15 8.69 -15.97
CA TYR A 351 -14.14 9.66 -15.49
C TYR A 351 -14.08 11.00 -16.22
N ASN A 352 -13.15 11.17 -17.14
CA ASN A 352 -13.00 12.40 -17.91
C ASN A 352 -14.21 12.61 -18.84
N ILE A 353 -14.73 13.83 -18.82
CA ILE A 353 -15.91 14.27 -19.56
C ILE A 353 -15.55 15.49 -20.41
N LEU A 354 -16.44 15.83 -21.35
CA LEU A 354 -16.32 17.07 -22.09
C LEU A 354 -16.33 18.26 -21.11
N PRO A 355 -15.72 19.40 -21.46
CA PRO A 355 -15.80 20.60 -20.64
C PRO A 355 -17.26 21.01 -20.37
N GLU A 356 -17.69 20.90 -19.11
CA GLU A 356 -19.06 21.17 -18.65
C GLU A 356 -19.20 22.55 -17.96
N GLY A 357 -18.35 23.51 -18.33
CA GLY A 357 -18.46 24.89 -17.86
C GLY A 357 -17.11 25.53 -17.51
N LYS A 358 -17.00 26.05 -16.29
CA LYS A 358 -15.83 26.79 -15.82
C LYS A 358 -15.36 26.22 -14.49
N ILE A 359 -14.10 26.45 -14.16
CA ILE A 359 -13.60 26.24 -12.79
C ILE A 359 -14.40 27.08 -11.79
N SER A 360 -14.45 26.63 -10.53
CA SER A 360 -15.10 27.38 -9.46
C SER A 360 -14.43 28.75 -9.25
N LYS A 361 -15.19 29.70 -8.70
CA LYS A 361 -14.65 31.00 -8.31
C LYS A 361 -13.50 30.83 -7.31
N VAL A 362 -13.64 29.89 -6.38
CA VAL A 362 -12.61 29.53 -5.41
C VAL A 362 -11.32 29.11 -6.09
N ASN A 363 -11.38 28.20 -7.07
CA ASN A 363 -10.20 27.76 -7.80
C ASN A 363 -9.60 28.90 -8.66
N PHE A 364 -10.44 29.73 -9.28
CA PHE A 364 -9.98 30.89 -10.04
C PHE A 364 -9.21 31.89 -9.15
N ASP A 365 -9.79 32.25 -8.00
CA ASP A 365 -9.19 33.19 -7.06
C ASP A 365 -7.85 32.67 -6.51
N ARG A 366 -7.77 31.37 -6.20
CA ARG A 366 -6.55 30.73 -5.69
C ARG A 366 -5.47 30.61 -6.79
N SER A 367 -5.84 30.15 -7.97
CA SER A 367 -4.89 29.76 -9.02
C SER A 367 -4.43 30.94 -9.89
N PHE A 368 -5.29 31.93 -10.10
CA PHE A 368 -5.00 33.06 -10.99
C PHE A 368 -4.90 34.41 -10.26
N GLN A 369 -5.71 34.65 -9.22
CA GLN A 369 -5.66 35.89 -8.44
C GLN A 369 -4.72 35.80 -7.22
N LEU A 370 -4.18 34.62 -6.92
CA LEU A 370 -3.32 34.34 -5.76
C LEU A 370 -3.93 34.85 -4.44
N THR A 371 -5.26 34.83 -4.34
CA THR A 371 -5.99 35.36 -3.19
C THR A 371 -6.55 34.19 -2.37
N PRO A 372 -6.41 34.20 -1.03
CA PRO A 372 -7.07 33.22 -0.18
C PRO A 372 -8.59 33.29 -0.36
N ALA A 373 -9.19 32.21 -0.84
CA ALA A 373 -10.63 32.06 -0.98
C ALA A 373 -11.11 30.90 -0.10
N PRO A 374 -12.14 31.07 0.76
CA PRO A 374 -12.74 29.97 1.52
C PRO A 374 -13.53 29.03 0.58
N PRO A 375 -13.78 27.78 0.99
CA PRO A 375 -14.60 26.85 0.20
C PRO A 375 -16.02 27.36 -0.01
N GLU A 376 -16.63 26.97 -1.13
CA GLU A 376 -18.03 27.26 -1.48
C GLU A 376 -18.92 25.99 -1.46
N GLN A 377 -18.33 24.79 -1.52
CA GLN A 377 -19.09 23.54 -1.39
C GLN A 377 -19.52 23.35 0.08
N ILE A 378 -20.80 23.03 0.32
CA ILE A 378 -21.37 23.03 1.69
C ILE A 378 -20.66 22.07 2.67
N ASP A 379 -20.24 20.89 2.22
CA ASP A 379 -19.52 19.91 3.02
C ASP A 379 -18.13 20.43 3.42
N LEU A 380 -17.39 21.05 2.48
CA LEU A 380 -16.13 21.72 2.77
C LEU A 380 -16.32 22.90 3.73
N MET A 381 -17.34 23.73 3.49
CA MET A 381 -17.71 24.84 4.38
C MET A 381 -18.10 24.35 5.78
N PHE A 382 -18.83 23.24 5.88
CA PHE A 382 -19.20 22.65 7.17
C PHE A 382 -17.96 22.18 7.92
N LYS A 383 -17.03 21.45 7.27
CA LYS A 383 -15.80 20.97 7.91
C LYS A 383 -14.96 22.13 8.44
N ASP A 384 -14.70 23.11 7.58
CA ASP A 384 -13.98 24.33 7.95
C ASP A 384 -14.67 25.04 9.12
N ARG A 385 -16.00 25.21 9.05
CA ARG A 385 -16.79 25.84 10.11
C ARG A 385 -16.73 25.06 11.41
N PHE A 386 -16.83 23.74 11.38
CA PHE A 386 -16.82 22.88 12.55
C PHE A 386 -15.48 22.95 13.30
N VAL A 387 -14.37 22.95 12.57
CA VAL A 387 -13.03 23.11 13.15
C VAL A 387 -12.88 24.48 13.83
N ARG A 388 -13.25 25.55 13.13
CA ARG A 388 -13.20 26.91 13.69
C ARG A 388 -14.10 27.06 14.92
N PHE A 389 -15.36 26.62 14.81
CA PHE A 389 -16.31 26.63 15.92
C PHE A 389 -15.77 25.90 17.14
N SER A 390 -15.25 24.68 16.96
CA SER A 390 -14.75 23.87 18.08
C SER A 390 -13.58 24.53 18.79
N LYS A 391 -12.69 25.17 18.03
CA LYS A 391 -11.58 25.96 18.57
C LYS A 391 -12.10 27.19 19.34
N ASN A 392 -12.91 28.02 18.70
CA ASN A 392 -13.41 29.27 19.28
C ASN A 392 -14.27 28.99 20.53
N TRP A 393 -15.13 27.97 20.50
CA TRP A 393 -15.89 27.54 21.66
C TRP A 393 -14.98 27.16 22.83
N LYS A 394 -13.94 26.36 22.58
CA LYS A 394 -13.00 25.94 23.64
C LYS A 394 -12.25 27.14 24.24
N GLU A 395 -11.88 28.11 23.40
CA GLU A 395 -11.22 29.35 23.82
C GLU A 395 -12.15 30.24 24.67
N SER A 396 -13.41 30.43 24.25
CA SER A 396 -14.38 31.28 24.97
C SER A 396 -14.96 30.62 26.22
N MET A 397 -15.30 29.34 26.15
CA MET A 397 -16.02 28.62 27.21
C MET A 397 -15.10 27.86 28.17
N GLY A 398 -13.83 27.62 27.79
CA GLY A 398 -12.85 26.87 28.58
C GLY A 398 -12.99 25.34 28.53
N TRP A 399 -13.91 24.81 27.72
CA TRP A 399 -14.16 23.38 27.53
C TRP A 399 -14.74 23.10 26.14
N SER A 400 -14.58 21.90 25.59
CA SER A 400 -15.07 21.55 24.25
C SER A 400 -16.54 21.12 24.26
N LEU A 401 -17.39 21.76 23.44
CA LEU A 401 -18.80 21.35 23.26
C LEU A 401 -18.92 19.93 22.72
N PHE A 402 -18.12 19.64 21.68
CA PHE A 402 -17.96 18.32 21.11
C PHE A 402 -16.63 17.74 21.58
N ARG A 403 -16.65 16.48 22.02
CA ARG A 403 -15.45 15.71 22.34
C ARG A 403 -14.68 15.44 21.06
N GLU A 404 -13.35 15.37 21.17
CA GLU A 404 -12.53 14.89 20.08
C GLU A 404 -12.91 13.44 19.74
N LEU A 405 -12.96 13.15 18.44
CA LEU A 405 -13.22 11.78 17.97
C LEU A 405 -12.05 10.88 18.38
N ALA A 406 -12.36 9.64 18.76
CA ALA A 406 -11.33 8.63 18.91
C ALA A 406 -10.60 8.42 17.58
N GLU A 407 -9.34 7.99 17.63
CA GLU A 407 -8.52 7.74 16.44
C GLU A 407 -9.24 6.84 15.42
N SER A 408 -9.88 5.76 15.89
CA SER A 408 -10.65 4.84 15.06
C SER A 408 -11.95 5.41 14.48
N ASP A 409 -12.36 6.62 14.87
CA ASP A 409 -13.55 7.33 14.37
C ASP A 409 -13.18 8.59 13.55
N GLN A 410 -11.89 8.98 13.44
CA GLN A 410 -11.45 10.18 12.70
C GLN A 410 -11.87 10.16 11.22
N TYR A 411 -11.85 8.97 10.61
CA TYR A 411 -12.27 8.77 9.21
C TYR A 411 -13.69 9.29 8.94
N LEU A 412 -14.57 9.35 9.95
CA LEU A 412 -15.94 9.85 9.78
C LEU A 412 -15.96 11.33 9.42
N PHE A 413 -15.09 12.13 10.04
CA PHE A 413 -14.97 13.55 9.72
C PHE A 413 -14.29 13.75 8.37
N GLU A 414 -13.23 12.98 8.10
CA GLU A 414 -12.47 13.05 6.86
C GLU A 414 -13.32 12.68 5.64
N THR A 415 -14.15 11.64 5.74
CA THR A 415 -14.98 11.16 4.64
C THR A 415 -16.35 11.82 4.52
N LEU A 416 -16.75 12.64 5.52
CA LEU A 416 -18.03 13.35 5.50
C LEU A 416 -18.12 14.27 4.28
N ARG A 417 -19.18 14.14 3.48
CA ARG A 417 -19.37 14.89 2.23
C ARG A 417 -20.80 14.81 1.73
N ILE A 418 -21.11 15.58 0.70
CA ILE A 418 -22.31 15.34 -0.10
C ILE A 418 -22.13 14.04 -0.90
N PRO A 419 -23.10 13.10 -0.90
CA PRO A 419 -23.02 11.88 -1.70
C PRO A 419 -22.73 12.18 -3.16
N LEU A 420 -21.71 11.51 -3.71
CA LEU A 420 -21.32 11.64 -5.11
C LEU A 420 -22.39 11.07 -6.03
N THR A 421 -23.08 10.04 -5.55
CA THR A 421 -24.19 9.40 -6.22
C THR A 421 -25.43 9.45 -5.36
N ASN A 422 -26.58 9.09 -5.93
CA ASN A 422 -27.82 8.98 -5.19
C ASN A 422 -27.97 7.61 -4.47
N SER A 423 -26.84 7.02 -4.05
CA SER A 423 -26.74 5.74 -3.34
C SER A 423 -27.31 5.83 -1.92
N GLN A 424 -28.12 4.83 -1.54
CA GLN A 424 -28.64 4.72 -0.18
C GLN A 424 -27.53 4.44 0.84
N ALA A 425 -26.56 3.59 0.48
CA ALA A 425 -25.46 3.21 1.37
C ALA A 425 -24.57 4.42 1.68
N GLU A 426 -24.25 5.22 0.66
CA GLU A 426 -23.48 6.45 0.84
C GLU A 426 -24.26 7.44 1.72
N PHE A 427 -25.55 7.67 1.43
CA PHE A 427 -26.37 8.56 2.27
C PHE A 427 -26.42 8.11 3.75
N ASP A 428 -26.63 6.82 3.99
CA ASP A 428 -26.67 6.25 5.35
C ASP A 428 -25.34 6.43 6.08
N SER A 429 -24.20 6.26 5.38
CA SER A 429 -22.88 6.48 5.97
C SER A 429 -22.65 7.94 6.32
N GLN A 430 -23.08 8.88 5.47
CA GLN A 430 -22.96 10.32 5.73
C GLN A 430 -23.81 10.78 6.91
N VAL A 431 -25.05 10.27 7.02
CA VAL A 431 -25.93 10.54 8.17
C VAL A 431 -25.31 10.00 9.45
N LEU A 432 -24.77 8.76 9.43
CA LEU A 432 -24.07 8.19 10.58
C LEU A 432 -22.88 9.04 11.02
N ALA A 433 -22.02 9.42 10.08
CA ALA A 433 -20.84 10.24 10.36
C ALA A 433 -21.23 11.56 11.01
N LEU A 434 -22.19 12.29 10.41
CA LEU A 434 -22.66 13.56 10.94
C LEU A 434 -23.26 13.44 12.35
N THR A 435 -24.06 12.40 12.59
CA THR A 435 -24.62 12.11 13.93
C THR A 435 -23.54 11.82 14.95
N LYS A 436 -22.50 11.04 14.60
CA LYS A 436 -21.38 10.79 15.52
C LYS A 436 -20.62 12.06 15.84
N ILE A 437 -20.35 12.90 14.83
CA ILE A 437 -19.61 14.16 14.97
C ILE A 437 -20.37 15.17 15.84
N LEU A 438 -21.69 15.27 15.71
CA LEU A 438 -22.48 16.32 16.38
C LEU A 438 -23.20 15.86 17.64
N ILE A 439 -23.77 14.66 17.65
CA ILE A 439 -24.70 14.22 18.69
C ILE A 439 -23.98 13.30 19.68
N ASP A 440 -23.36 12.23 19.19
CA ASP A 440 -22.65 11.29 20.07
C ASP A 440 -21.40 11.93 20.70
N SER A 441 -20.82 12.92 20.01
CA SER A 441 -19.68 13.69 20.51
C SER A 441 -20.07 14.80 21.48
N LEU A 442 -21.35 15.08 21.75
CA LEU A 442 -21.72 16.07 22.78
C LEU A 442 -21.03 15.76 24.11
N ASN A 443 -20.37 16.77 24.67
CA ASN A 443 -19.68 16.64 25.94
C ASN A 443 -20.66 16.74 27.11
N GLU A 444 -21.47 15.69 27.30
CA GLU A 444 -22.55 15.66 28.30
C GLU A 444 -22.07 16.04 29.71
N ARG A 445 -20.84 15.67 30.08
CA ARG A 445 -20.27 15.97 31.40
C ARG A 445 -20.13 17.48 31.60
N GLU A 446 -19.54 18.17 30.64
CA GLU A 446 -19.32 19.62 30.74
C GLU A 446 -20.62 20.39 30.51
N ILE A 447 -21.51 19.92 29.63
CA ILE A 447 -22.86 20.50 29.45
C ILE A 447 -23.63 20.49 30.77
N VAL A 448 -23.62 19.39 31.53
CA VAL A 448 -24.31 19.32 32.83
C VAL A 448 -23.71 20.29 33.83
N LYS A 449 -22.38 20.37 33.93
CA LYS A 449 -21.69 21.31 34.84
C LYS A 449 -22.01 22.77 34.51
N ALA A 450 -22.08 23.09 33.22
CA ALA A 450 -22.36 24.43 32.74
C ALA A 450 -23.85 24.80 32.83
N THR A 451 -24.75 23.84 33.08
CA THR A 451 -26.21 24.10 33.16
C THR A 451 -26.64 24.43 34.59
N PRO A 452 -27.27 25.59 34.85
CA PRO A 452 -27.95 25.86 36.12
C PRO A 452 -28.95 24.76 36.48
N VAL A 453 -28.75 24.09 37.62
CA VAL A 453 -29.52 22.90 38.04
C VAL A 453 -29.40 21.74 37.03
N GLY A 454 -28.18 21.45 36.59
CA GLY A 454 -27.90 20.37 35.63
C GLY A 454 -28.43 19.00 36.08
N ASN A 455 -29.20 18.35 35.22
CA ASN A 455 -29.78 17.04 35.49
C ASN A 455 -28.92 15.92 34.87
N THR A 456 -28.43 15.01 35.72
CA THR A 456 -27.60 13.86 35.32
C THR A 456 -28.40 12.66 34.81
N GLU A 457 -29.70 12.58 35.09
CA GLU A 457 -30.59 11.46 34.76
C GLU A 457 -31.04 11.46 33.29
N ILE A 458 -31.17 12.64 32.70
CA ILE A 458 -31.47 12.78 31.26
C ILE A 458 -30.20 12.53 30.41
N LYS A 459 -30.35 12.24 29.11
CA LYS A 459 -29.21 11.87 28.24
C LYS A 459 -29.18 12.66 26.93
N GLY A 460 -27.99 12.78 26.35
CA GLY A 460 -27.72 13.31 25.00
C GLY A 460 -28.35 14.68 24.74
N ILE A 461 -29.08 14.75 23.62
CA ILE A 461 -29.75 15.98 23.13
C ILE A 461 -30.62 16.64 24.22
N SER A 462 -31.23 15.87 25.13
CA SER A 462 -32.05 16.44 26.20
C SER A 462 -31.23 17.27 27.20
N LYS A 463 -29.97 16.89 27.49
CA LYS A 463 -29.08 17.72 28.32
C LYS A 463 -28.73 19.02 27.61
N PHE A 464 -28.42 18.93 26.33
CA PHE A 464 -28.11 20.10 25.52
C PHE A 464 -29.32 21.05 25.41
N GLN A 465 -30.54 20.52 25.32
CA GLN A 465 -31.77 21.32 25.37
C GLN A 465 -31.89 22.11 26.69
N GLN A 466 -31.60 21.49 27.84
CA GLN A 466 -31.61 22.20 29.13
C GLN A 466 -30.55 23.28 29.18
N PHE A 467 -29.34 22.99 28.69
CA PHE A 467 -28.26 23.96 28.60
C PHE A 467 -28.67 25.18 27.78
N LEU A 468 -29.19 24.99 26.55
CA LEU A 468 -29.64 26.07 25.69
C LEU A 468 -30.77 26.89 26.32
N LYS A 469 -31.74 26.22 26.96
CA LYS A 469 -32.85 26.89 27.66
C LYS A 469 -32.35 27.73 28.84
N ALA A 470 -31.44 27.19 29.65
CA ALA A 470 -30.94 27.89 30.83
C ALA A 470 -30.09 29.13 30.47
N HIS A 471 -29.44 29.11 29.31
CA HIS A 471 -28.68 30.24 28.77
C HIS A 471 -29.49 31.12 27.82
N GLN A 472 -30.82 30.98 27.81
CA GLN A 472 -31.75 31.80 27.02
C GLN A 472 -31.41 31.84 25.53
N TYR A 473 -30.88 30.74 24.98
CA TYR A 473 -30.57 30.65 23.56
C TYR A 473 -31.87 30.74 22.73
N PRO A 474 -31.98 31.67 21.77
CA PRO A 474 -33.22 31.90 21.03
C PRO A 474 -33.56 30.70 20.14
N ASN A 475 -34.86 30.41 20.00
CA ASN A 475 -35.39 29.35 19.12
C ASN A 475 -34.75 27.96 19.33
N TYR A 476 -34.28 27.66 20.55
CA TYR A 476 -33.62 26.39 20.86
C TYR A 476 -34.54 25.18 20.57
N GLU A 477 -35.86 25.31 20.69
CA GLU A 477 -36.81 24.24 20.41
C GLU A 477 -36.73 23.73 18.97
N GLN A 478 -36.53 24.64 18.00
CA GLN A 478 -36.40 24.27 16.58
C GLN A 478 -35.10 23.51 16.33
N GLN A 479 -33.99 23.99 16.90
CA GLN A 479 -32.68 23.34 16.75
C GLN A 479 -32.65 21.97 17.41
N ILE A 480 -33.24 21.84 18.60
CA ILE A 480 -33.37 20.56 19.29
C ILE A 480 -34.27 19.60 18.52
N LYS A 481 -35.36 20.08 17.91
CA LYS A 481 -36.21 19.25 17.04
C LYS A 481 -35.42 18.74 15.84
N PHE A 482 -34.62 19.59 15.20
CA PHE A 482 -33.74 19.18 14.11
C PHE A 482 -32.75 18.10 14.53
N LEU A 483 -32.03 18.28 15.64
CA LEU A 483 -31.09 17.27 16.15
C LEU A 483 -31.78 15.94 16.48
N ARG A 484 -32.98 15.99 17.08
CA ARG A 484 -33.79 14.78 17.36
C ARG A 484 -34.21 14.09 16.07
N ASN A 485 -34.63 14.85 15.06
CA ASN A 485 -34.97 14.31 13.74
C ASN A 485 -33.75 13.66 13.07
N LEU A 486 -32.56 14.28 13.16
CA LEU A 486 -31.32 13.73 12.62
C LEU A 486 -30.94 12.42 13.34
N GLN A 487 -31.05 12.37 14.67
CA GLN A 487 -30.83 11.15 15.45
C GLN A 487 -31.83 10.04 15.08
N GLU A 488 -33.10 10.40 14.88
CA GLU A 488 -34.14 9.47 14.45
C GLU A 488 -33.87 8.96 13.02
N LEU A 489 -33.42 9.82 12.12
CA LEU A 489 -33.03 9.44 10.75
C LEU A 489 -31.90 8.41 10.79
N ARG A 490 -30.83 8.66 11.56
CA ARG A 490 -29.74 7.70 11.77
C ARG A 490 -30.25 6.38 12.34
N SER A 491 -31.09 6.43 13.37
CA SER A 491 -31.58 5.22 14.05
C SER A 491 -32.51 4.39 13.15
N ALA A 492 -33.35 5.05 12.35
CA ALA A 492 -34.33 4.41 11.49
C ALA A 492 -33.74 3.96 10.12
N SER A 493 -32.66 4.60 9.65
CA SER A 493 -32.04 4.24 8.35
C SER A 493 -30.85 3.30 8.49
N VAL A 494 -30.01 3.49 9.52
CA VAL A 494 -28.72 2.81 9.70
C VAL A 494 -28.80 1.67 10.71
N THR A 495 -29.46 1.90 11.85
CA THR A 495 -29.44 0.96 12.99
C THR A 495 -30.53 -0.11 12.93
N HIS A 496 -31.71 0.25 12.44
CA HIS A 496 -32.85 -0.67 12.34
C HIS A 496 -33.26 -0.93 10.89
N ARG A 497 -33.98 -2.03 10.66
CA ARG A 497 -34.58 -2.31 9.35
C ARG A 497 -35.51 -1.15 8.98
N LYS A 498 -35.31 -0.60 7.78
CA LYS A 498 -36.14 0.48 7.23
C LYS A 498 -37.61 0.04 7.21
N GLY A 499 -38.44 0.73 7.99
CA GLY A 499 -39.87 0.47 8.17
C GLY A 499 -40.67 1.77 8.24
N ASP A 500 -41.80 1.76 8.95
CA ASP A 500 -42.69 2.93 8.97
C ASP A 500 -42.08 4.15 9.67
N ASN A 501 -41.22 3.96 10.67
CA ASN A 501 -40.47 5.06 11.29
C ASN A 501 -39.53 5.72 10.28
N TYR A 502 -38.83 4.92 9.46
CA TYR A 502 -37.98 5.45 8.39
C TYR A 502 -38.80 6.29 7.39
N LYS A 503 -39.96 5.79 6.95
CA LYS A 503 -40.84 6.54 6.03
C LYS A 503 -41.31 7.88 6.61
N LYS A 504 -41.64 7.90 7.91
CA LYS A 504 -42.06 9.13 8.61
C LYS A 504 -40.94 10.16 8.66
N ILE A 505 -39.75 9.75 9.12
CA ILE A 505 -38.62 10.67 9.24
C ILE A 505 -38.07 11.10 7.87
N ALA A 506 -38.06 10.19 6.88
CA ALA A 506 -37.72 10.51 5.49
C ALA A 506 -38.64 11.61 4.94
N LYS A 507 -39.95 11.53 5.19
CA LYS A 507 -40.90 12.57 4.80
C LYS A 507 -40.62 13.92 5.50
N ALA A 508 -40.18 13.90 6.76
CA ALA A 508 -39.82 15.12 7.48
C ALA A 508 -38.63 15.87 6.85
N PHE A 509 -37.67 15.13 6.28
CA PHE A 509 -36.54 15.70 5.53
C PHE A 509 -36.82 15.89 4.03
N GLY A 510 -38.02 15.57 3.54
CA GLY A 510 -38.33 15.61 2.11
C GLY A 510 -37.53 14.60 1.27
N LEU A 511 -37.08 13.51 1.90
CA LEU A 511 -36.27 12.47 1.28
C LEU A 511 -37.12 11.61 0.33
N LYS A 512 -36.65 11.54 -0.90
CA LYS A 512 -37.16 10.71 -1.99
C LYS A 512 -36.02 9.84 -2.51
N ASP A 513 -36.38 8.81 -3.26
CA ASP A 513 -35.40 7.91 -3.85
C ASP A 513 -34.47 8.57 -4.87
N SER A 514 -34.69 9.82 -5.28
CA SER A 514 -33.94 10.53 -6.32
C SER A 514 -33.14 11.75 -5.83
N ASN A 515 -33.18 12.11 -4.54
CA ASN A 515 -32.67 13.41 -4.06
C ASN A 515 -31.79 13.33 -2.80
N ARG A 516 -31.12 12.21 -2.56
CA ARG A 516 -30.30 11.99 -1.34
C ARG A 516 -29.21 13.05 -1.16
N SER A 517 -28.49 13.38 -2.22
CA SER A 517 -27.44 14.43 -2.20
C SER A 517 -28.01 15.81 -1.85
N HIS A 518 -29.19 16.15 -2.39
CA HIS A 518 -29.87 17.41 -2.08
C HIS A 518 -30.32 17.47 -0.61
N VAL A 519 -30.87 16.37 -0.08
CA VAL A 519 -31.29 16.31 1.33
C VAL A 519 -30.09 16.46 2.26
N LEU A 520 -28.99 15.75 2.00
CA LEU A 520 -27.81 15.90 2.86
C LEU A 520 -27.19 17.30 2.75
N LYS A 521 -27.17 17.90 1.56
CA LYS A 521 -26.78 19.31 1.38
C LYS A 521 -27.59 20.24 2.32
N ASN A 522 -28.91 20.09 2.36
CA ASN A 522 -29.76 20.91 3.23
C ASN A 522 -29.50 20.64 4.73
N ILE A 523 -29.29 19.38 5.11
CA ILE A 523 -28.91 19.02 6.48
C ILE A 523 -27.60 19.72 6.88
N LEU A 524 -26.58 19.69 6.02
CA LEU A 524 -25.29 20.33 6.30
C LEU A 524 -25.41 21.86 6.37
N VAL A 525 -26.26 22.48 5.54
CA VAL A 525 -26.59 23.92 5.65
C VAL A 525 -27.17 24.21 7.04
N GLU A 526 -28.20 23.47 7.46
CA GLU A 526 -28.88 23.70 8.74
C GLU A 526 -27.92 23.52 9.93
N VAL A 527 -27.06 22.50 9.90
CA VAL A 527 -26.00 22.32 10.91
C VAL A 527 -25.02 23.49 10.90
N ARG A 528 -24.50 23.87 9.73
CA ARG A 528 -23.50 24.94 9.59
C ARG A 528 -24.06 26.26 10.12
N ASP A 529 -25.30 26.58 9.80
CA ASP A 529 -25.99 27.77 10.28
C ASP A 529 -26.25 27.70 11.80
N PHE A 530 -26.57 26.51 12.33
CA PHE A 530 -26.69 26.29 13.77
C PHE A 530 -25.36 26.55 14.51
N LEU A 531 -24.22 26.07 13.99
CA LEU A 531 -22.90 26.33 14.57
C LEU A 531 -22.51 27.82 14.51
N VAL A 532 -22.92 28.54 13.46
CA VAL A 532 -22.75 29.99 13.37
C VAL A 532 -23.58 30.69 14.46
N SER A 533 -24.84 30.29 14.61
CA SER A 533 -25.74 30.88 15.59
C SER A 533 -25.31 30.60 17.03
N LEU A 534 -24.78 29.41 17.32
CA LEU A 534 -24.21 29.09 18.65
C LEU A 534 -22.99 29.97 18.97
N GLU A 535 -22.05 30.11 18.03
CA GLU A 535 -20.87 30.94 18.27
C GLU A 535 -21.23 32.39 18.55
N ARG A 536 -22.13 32.97 17.75
CA ARG A 536 -22.61 34.35 17.95
C ARG A 536 -23.27 34.61 19.30
N HIS A 537 -23.86 33.58 19.93
CA HIS A 537 -24.54 33.73 21.22
C HIS A 537 -23.63 33.47 22.41
N PHE A 538 -22.66 32.55 22.27
CA PHE A 538 -21.86 32.06 23.38
C PHE A 538 -20.39 32.52 23.35
N CYS A 539 -19.87 32.91 22.20
CA CYS A 539 -18.44 33.20 21.99
C CYS A 539 -18.16 34.65 21.59
N GLU A 540 -19.16 35.34 21.04
CA GLU A 540 -19.19 36.78 20.77
C GLU A 540 -20.02 37.48 21.85
#